data_AF-A0A1Q2KVM6-F1
#
_entry.id   AF-A0A1Q2KVM6-F1
#
_cell.length_a   1.000
_cell.length_b   1.000
_cell.length_c   1.000
_cell.angle_alpha   90.00
_cell.angle_beta   90.00
_cell.angle_gamma   90.00
#
_symmetry.space_group_name_H-M   'P 1'
#
loop_
_entity.id
_entity.type
_entity.pdbx_description
1 polymer ?
#
loop_
_entity_poly.entity_id
_entity_poly.type
_entity_poly.pdbx_seq_one_letter_code
_entity_poly.pdbx_strand_id
1 'polypeptide(L)'
;MTRTDNTVGTMLQIAGILIVIINAFRALFAFSVFGGTVAFEIFLQGVMFGVLFIGFGEALKLLQGLFNQGEPEPPQVVKPLAEGERLVHKTDENEVSAAVKNRVTEFYAKRGLAVDEVEGTPYEGYVIVHREGNRDIVDLNGFKPEILAASEVERHPDLKEL
;
A
#
# COMPACT_ATOMS: atom_id res chain seq x y z
N MET A 1 11.66 4.06 5.83
CA MET A 1 10.72 4.84 6.68
C MET A 1 9.54 5.26 5.82
N THR A 2 8.56 4.39 5.65
CA THR A 2 7.25 4.79 5.12
C THR A 2 6.59 5.65 6.18
N ARG A 3 6.30 6.90 5.82
CA ARG A 3 5.66 7.86 6.71
C ARG A 3 4.20 7.39 6.89
N THR A 4 3.92 6.65 7.96
CA THR A 4 2.56 6.20 8.35
C THR A 4 1.74 7.35 8.93
N ASP A 5 1.90 8.56 8.38
CA ASP A 5 1.11 9.70 8.80
C ASP A 5 -0.29 9.54 8.21
N ASN A 6 -1.26 9.18 9.06
CA ASN A 6 -2.67 9.24 8.70
C ASN A 6 -3.08 10.70 8.50
N THR A 7 -2.77 11.21 7.31
CA THR A 7 -3.02 12.60 6.93
C THR A 7 -4.52 12.91 7.02
N VAL A 8 -5.36 11.97 6.62
CA VAL A 8 -6.83 12.11 6.68
C VAL A 8 -7.32 12.21 8.12
N GLY A 9 -6.88 11.31 9.01
CA GLY A 9 -7.24 11.33 10.43
C GLY A 9 -6.76 12.59 11.13
N THR A 10 -5.54 13.06 10.81
CA THR A 10 -5.00 14.31 11.34
C THR A 10 -5.76 15.54 10.83
N MET A 11 -6.15 15.57 9.54
CA MET A 11 -6.99 16.64 8.99
C MET A 11 -8.36 16.69 9.68
N LEU A 12 -8.99 15.54 9.95
CA LEU A 12 -10.25 15.46 10.67
C LEU A 12 -10.14 16.04 12.10
N GLN A 13 -9.07 15.72 12.82
CA GLN A 13 -8.82 16.26 14.15
C GLN A 13 -8.64 17.77 14.13
N ILE A 14 -7.86 18.29 13.17
CA ILE A 14 -7.68 19.75 13.01
C ILE A 14 -9.01 20.43 12.70
N ALA A 15 -9.81 19.86 11.80
CA ALA A 15 -11.14 20.38 11.47
C ALA A 15 -12.05 20.39 12.71
N GLY A 16 -12.05 19.31 13.51
CA GLY A 16 -12.79 19.22 14.76
C GLY A 16 -12.40 20.33 15.75
N ILE A 17 -11.10 20.53 15.96
CA ILE A 17 -10.59 21.60 16.83
C ILE A 17 -11.03 22.98 16.33
N LEU A 18 -10.93 23.23 15.03
CA LEU A 18 -11.36 24.50 14.42
C LEU A 18 -12.86 24.73 14.62
N ILE A 19 -13.70 23.71 14.47
CA ILE A 19 -15.13 23.80 14.72
C ILE A 19 -15.41 24.20 16.18
N VAL A 20 -14.72 23.61 17.16
CA VAL A 20 -14.88 24.00 18.57
C VAL A 20 -14.49 25.46 18.77
N ILE A 21 -13.34 25.88 18.25
CA ILE A 21 -12.84 27.25 18.41
C ILE A 21 -13.82 28.26 17.80
N ILE A 22 -14.26 28.03 16.56
CA ILE A 22 -15.19 28.91 15.86
C ILE A 22 -16.52 29.02 16.63
N ASN A 23 -17.07 27.90 17.11
CA ASN A 23 -18.32 27.94 17.87
C ASN A 23 -18.15 28.57 19.27
N ALA A 24 -16.98 28.41 19.90
CA ALA A 24 -16.67 29.09 21.16
C ALA A 24 -16.67 30.61 20.98
N PHE A 25 -16.04 31.13 19.92
CA PHE A 25 -16.12 32.55 19.59
C PHE A 25 -17.55 32.99 19.29
N ARG A 26 -18.30 32.23 18.49
CA ARG A 26 -19.71 32.54 18.20
C ARG A 26 -20.56 32.58 19.47
N ALA A 27 -20.35 31.65 20.40
CA ALA A 27 -21.03 31.63 21.69
C ALA A 27 -20.71 32.88 22.52
N LEU A 28 -19.44 33.29 22.58
CA LEU A 28 -19.03 34.52 23.27
C LEU A 28 -19.71 35.77 22.68
N PHE A 29 -19.81 35.86 21.35
CA PHE A 29 -20.56 36.95 20.70
C PHE A 29 -22.06 36.85 20.97
N ALA A 30 -22.64 35.65 20.99
CA ALA A 30 -24.06 35.46 21.25
C ALA A 30 -24.44 35.76 22.70
N PHE A 31 -23.51 35.60 23.65
CA PHE A 31 -23.76 35.81 25.08
C PHE A 31 -24.24 37.23 25.38
N SER A 32 -23.65 38.24 24.74
CA SER A 32 -24.02 39.65 24.94
C SER A 32 -25.31 40.06 24.23
N VAL A 33 -25.68 39.38 23.13
CA VAL A 33 -26.82 39.77 22.28
C VAL A 33 -28.09 38.98 22.61
N PHE A 34 -27.95 37.67 22.82
CA PHE A 34 -29.06 36.73 22.95
C PHE A 34 -29.14 36.05 24.33
N GLY A 35 -28.16 36.32 25.21
CA GLY A 35 -28.10 35.79 26.56
C GLY A 35 -27.42 34.43 26.70
N GLY A 36 -27.27 33.99 27.95
CA GLY A 36 -26.45 32.82 28.30
C GLY A 36 -26.95 31.49 27.75
N THR A 37 -28.26 31.27 27.70
CA THR A 37 -28.84 29.99 27.25
C THR A 37 -28.53 29.71 25.78
N VAL A 38 -28.73 30.71 24.91
CA VAL A 38 -28.46 30.59 23.47
C VAL A 38 -26.96 30.43 23.21
N ALA A 39 -26.12 31.19 23.93
CA ALA A 39 -24.67 31.05 23.85
C ALA A 39 -24.20 29.64 24.25
N PHE A 40 -24.77 29.09 25.32
CA PHE A 40 -24.44 27.74 25.79
C PHE A 40 -24.83 26.67 24.78
N GLU A 41 -26.00 26.78 24.14
CA GLU A 41 -26.44 25.84 23.10
C GLU A 41 -25.50 25.85 21.89
N ILE A 42 -25.11 27.03 21.41
CA ILE A 42 -24.13 27.20 20.31
C ILE A 42 -22.78 26.56 20.68
N PHE A 43 -22.31 26.81 21.91
CA PHE A 43 -21.06 26.22 22.39
C PHE A 43 -21.15 24.70 22.45
N LEU A 44 -22.21 24.16 23.04
CA LEU A 44 -22.42 22.72 23.19
C LEU A 44 -22.49 22.02 21.83
N GLN A 45 -23.19 22.60 20.87
CA GLN A 45 -23.24 22.09 19.50
C GLN A 45 -21.84 22.02 18.89
N GLY A 46 -21.04 23.07 19.05
CA GLY A 46 -19.65 23.11 18.60
C GLY A 46 -18.79 22.02 19.22
N VAL A 47 -18.91 21.81 20.54
CA VAL A 47 -18.20 20.76 21.27
C VAL A 47 -18.61 19.37 20.79
N MET A 48 -19.92 19.09 20.65
CA MET A 48 -20.40 17.78 20.21
C MET A 48 -19.85 17.42 18.82
N PHE A 49 -19.98 18.33 17.84
CA PHE A 49 -19.44 18.07 16.50
C PHE A 49 -17.91 18.01 16.51
N GLY A 50 -17.24 18.89 17.25
CA GLY A 50 -15.78 18.87 17.35
C GLY A 50 -15.24 17.56 17.89
N VAL A 51 -15.80 17.08 19.01
CA VAL A 51 -15.43 15.80 19.63
C VAL A 51 -15.73 14.63 18.69
N LEU A 52 -16.86 14.65 17.98
CA LEU A 52 -17.20 13.62 17.00
C LEU A 52 -16.15 13.52 15.89
N PHE A 53 -15.73 14.66 15.32
CA PHE A 53 -14.69 14.70 14.28
C PHE A 53 -13.32 14.24 14.78
N ILE A 54 -12.94 14.66 16.00
CA ILE A 54 -11.70 14.21 16.64
C ILE A 54 -11.72 12.69 16.84
N GLY A 55 -12.84 12.15 17.37
CA GLY A 55 -13.03 10.72 17.58
C GLY A 55 -12.98 9.91 16.29
N PHE A 56 -13.59 10.39 15.21
CA PHE A 56 -13.46 9.74 13.91
C PHE A 56 -12.02 9.78 13.38
N GLY A 57 -11.29 10.87 13.58
CA GLY A 57 -9.88 10.96 13.22
C GLY A 57 -9.01 9.94 13.95
N GLU A 58 -9.28 9.68 15.23
CA GLU A 58 -8.63 8.61 16.01
C GLU A 58 -9.03 7.22 15.55
N ALA A 59 -10.32 6.98 15.30
CA ALA A 59 -10.80 5.70 14.78
C ALA A 59 -10.12 5.34 13.45
N LEU A 60 -9.96 6.31 12.54
CA LEU A 60 -9.24 6.10 11.28
C LEU A 60 -7.75 5.81 11.49
N LYS A 61 -7.09 6.47 12.45
CA LYS A 61 -5.70 6.19 12.82
C LYS A 61 -5.53 4.76 13.32
N LEU A 62 -6.45 4.30 14.16
CA LEU A 62 -6.45 2.93 14.67
C LEU A 62 -6.66 1.91 13.55
N LEU A 63 -7.60 2.16 12.64
CA LEU A 63 -7.87 1.28 11.50
C LEU A 63 -6.66 1.19 10.54
N GLN A 64 -5.99 2.31 10.25
CA GLN A 64 -4.74 2.29 9.49
C GLN A 64 -3.61 1.57 10.24
N GLY A 65 -3.53 1.74 11.56
CA GLY A 65 -2.57 1.01 12.38
C GLY A 65 -2.75 -0.51 12.28
N LEU A 66 -3.99 -0.98 12.34
CA LEU A 66 -4.32 -2.40 12.18
C LEU A 66 -4.00 -2.91 10.76
N PHE A 67 -4.29 -2.12 9.74
CA PHE A 67 -3.99 -2.48 8.35
C PHE A 67 -2.48 -2.58 8.10
N ASN A 68 -1.70 -1.61 8.60
CA ASN A 68 -0.25 -1.56 8.42
C ASN A 68 0.47 -2.69 9.17
N GLN A 69 -0.14 -3.28 10.21
CA GLN A 69 0.42 -4.46 10.91
C GLN A 69 0.31 -5.75 10.09
N GLY A 70 -0.56 -5.79 9.09
CA GLY A 70 -0.75 -6.94 8.20
C GLY A 70 0.19 -6.95 6.99
N GLU A 71 0.92 -5.86 6.74
CA GLU A 71 1.93 -5.81 5.69
C GLU A 71 3.29 -6.24 6.26
N PRO A 72 3.96 -7.26 5.67
CA PRO A 72 5.34 -7.57 6.03
C PRO A 72 6.17 -6.29 5.91
N GLU A 73 7.04 -6.01 6.89
CA GLU A 73 7.95 -4.88 6.80
C GLU A 73 8.65 -4.95 5.44
N PRO A 74 8.57 -3.90 4.59
CA PRO A 74 9.29 -3.91 3.34
C PRO A 74 10.76 -4.12 3.69
N PRO A 75 11.45 -5.09 3.06
CA PRO A 75 12.83 -5.43 3.39
C PRO A 75 13.62 -4.13 3.43
N GLN A 76 14.37 -3.93 4.53
CA GLN A 76 15.13 -2.70 4.75
C GLN A 76 15.94 -2.42 3.49
N VAL A 77 15.55 -1.36 2.78
CA VAL A 77 16.26 -0.92 1.58
C VAL A 77 17.64 -0.49 2.03
N VAL A 78 18.59 -1.41 1.89
CA VAL A 78 20.01 -1.11 1.81
C VAL A 78 20.13 0.01 0.78
N LYS A 79 20.79 1.11 1.18
CA LYS A 79 20.97 2.35 0.42
C LYS A 79 21.00 2.10 -1.10
N PRO A 80 20.32 2.93 -1.91
CA PRO A 80 20.27 2.74 -3.35
C PRO A 80 21.69 2.77 -3.90
N LEU A 81 22.18 1.62 -4.33
CA LEU A 81 23.15 1.58 -5.42
C LEU A 81 22.44 2.14 -6.64
N ALA A 82 23.17 2.97 -7.37
CA ALA A 82 22.68 3.73 -8.50
C ALA A 82 21.86 2.88 -9.48
N GLU A 83 20.79 3.47 -9.99
CA GLU A 83 20.02 3.10 -11.19
C GLU A 83 20.09 1.64 -11.65
N GLY A 84 18.99 0.91 -11.43
CA GLY A 84 18.48 -0.02 -12.45
C GLY A 84 18.63 -1.51 -12.23
N GLU A 85 19.21 -1.98 -11.11
CA GLU A 85 19.31 -3.42 -10.83
C GLU A 85 18.45 -3.78 -9.62
N ARG A 86 17.31 -4.45 -9.86
CA ARG A 86 16.55 -5.13 -8.80
C ARG A 86 17.44 -6.22 -8.22
N LEU A 87 17.75 -6.14 -6.92
CA LEU A 87 18.54 -7.16 -6.23
C LEU A 87 17.79 -8.49 -6.29
N VAL A 88 18.42 -9.48 -6.92
CA VAL A 88 17.88 -10.82 -7.07
C VAL A 88 18.27 -11.62 -5.82
N HIS A 89 17.30 -11.98 -4.99
CA HIS A 89 17.57 -12.82 -3.81
C HIS A 89 17.62 -14.29 -4.22
N LYS A 90 18.76 -14.95 -4.00
CA LYS A 90 18.88 -16.40 -4.20
C LYS A 90 18.08 -17.15 -3.15
N THR A 91 17.25 -18.08 -3.57
CA THR A 91 16.50 -19.00 -2.71
C THR A 91 16.94 -20.44 -3.00
N ASP A 92 16.95 -21.28 -1.96
CA ASP A 92 17.19 -22.72 -2.10
C ASP A 92 15.91 -23.48 -2.51
N GLU A 93 14.77 -22.80 -2.60
CA GLU A 93 13.48 -23.36 -3.00
C GLU A 93 13.27 -23.25 -4.51
N ASN A 94 13.65 -24.29 -5.26
CA ASN A 94 13.33 -24.42 -6.69
C ASN A 94 11.88 -24.90 -6.94
N GLU A 95 11.11 -25.19 -5.90
CA GLU A 95 9.73 -25.65 -6.03
C GLU A 95 8.74 -24.48 -6.12
N VAL A 96 8.08 -24.36 -7.27
CA VAL A 96 7.03 -23.36 -7.48
C VAL A 96 5.76 -23.77 -6.72
N SER A 97 5.37 -22.95 -5.73
CA SER A 97 4.13 -23.17 -4.98
C SER A 97 2.90 -23.21 -5.91
N ALA A 98 1.88 -23.98 -5.52
CA ALA A 98 0.64 -24.10 -6.28
C ALA A 98 -0.06 -22.73 -6.51
N ALA A 99 0.07 -21.81 -5.55
CA ALA A 99 -0.46 -20.46 -5.67
C ALA A 99 0.24 -19.67 -6.78
N VAL A 100 1.57 -19.80 -6.89
CA VAL A 100 2.35 -19.14 -7.96
C VAL A 100 2.01 -19.75 -9.31
N LYS A 101 1.94 -21.08 -9.42
CA LYS A 101 1.53 -21.75 -10.67
C LYS A 101 0.17 -21.24 -11.14
N ASN A 102 -0.83 -21.19 -10.27
CA ASN A 102 -2.16 -20.68 -10.62
C ASN A 102 -2.12 -19.21 -11.07
N ARG A 103 -1.37 -18.35 -10.37
CA ARG A 103 -1.24 -16.92 -10.73
C ARG A 103 -0.61 -16.73 -12.11
N VAL A 104 0.41 -17.52 -12.44
CA VAL A 104 1.08 -17.50 -13.74
C VAL A 104 0.16 -18.03 -14.84
N THR A 105 -0.50 -19.17 -14.61
CA THR A 105 -1.44 -19.75 -15.57
C THR A 105 -2.59 -18.80 -15.88
N GLU A 106 -3.16 -18.14 -14.88
CA GLU A 106 -4.20 -17.12 -15.08
C GLU A 106 -3.70 -15.91 -15.89
N PHE A 107 -2.45 -15.50 -15.67
CA PHE A 107 -1.84 -14.39 -16.40
C PHE A 107 -1.70 -14.70 -17.89
N TYR A 108 -1.24 -15.90 -18.25
CA TYR A 108 -1.15 -16.35 -19.64
C TYR A 108 -2.53 -16.62 -20.26
N ALA A 109 -3.46 -17.21 -19.50
CA ALA A 109 -4.82 -17.49 -19.97
C ALA A 109 -5.57 -16.19 -20.35
N LYS A 110 -5.40 -15.10 -19.58
CA LYS A 110 -5.96 -13.77 -19.92
C LYS A 110 -5.42 -13.19 -21.22
N ARG A 111 -4.24 -13.65 -21.66
CA ARG A 111 -3.62 -13.27 -22.93
C ARG A 111 -3.91 -14.26 -24.06
N GLY A 112 -4.74 -15.28 -23.80
CA GLY A 112 -5.08 -16.32 -24.77
C GLY A 112 -3.93 -17.28 -25.06
N LEU A 113 -2.97 -17.40 -24.14
CA LEU A 113 -1.79 -18.27 -24.27
C LEU A 113 -1.92 -19.47 -23.34
N ALA A 114 -1.54 -20.66 -23.83
CA ALA A 114 -1.43 -21.86 -23.03
C ALA A 114 -0.04 -21.94 -22.38
N VAL A 115 0.02 -22.45 -21.16
CA VAL A 115 1.26 -22.72 -20.43
C VAL A 115 1.47 -24.23 -20.40
N ASP A 116 2.62 -24.69 -20.87
CA ASP A 116 2.98 -26.10 -20.87
C ASP A 116 3.57 -26.49 -19.51
N GLU A 117 4.55 -25.72 -19.04
CA GLU A 117 5.27 -25.98 -17.79
C GLU A 117 5.73 -24.67 -17.11
N VAL A 118 5.73 -24.68 -15.77
CA VAL A 118 6.24 -23.59 -14.93
C VAL A 118 7.32 -24.14 -14.01
N GLU A 119 8.55 -23.69 -14.23
CA GLU A 119 9.74 -24.08 -13.48
C GLU A 119 10.17 -22.93 -12.55
N GLY A 120 10.62 -23.29 -11.35
CA GLY A 120 11.14 -22.35 -10.37
C GLY A 120 12.58 -21.99 -10.71
N THR A 121 12.93 -20.72 -10.56
CA THR A 121 14.33 -20.30 -10.64
C THR A 121 14.96 -20.33 -9.25
N PRO A 122 16.29 -20.39 -9.14
CA PRO A 122 17.00 -20.20 -7.86
C PRO A 122 16.88 -18.76 -7.33
N TYR A 123 16.01 -17.93 -7.90
CA TYR A 123 15.83 -16.54 -7.59
C TYR A 123 14.38 -16.26 -7.17
N GLU A 124 14.24 -15.62 -6.02
CA GLU A 124 12.94 -15.29 -5.46
C GLU A 124 12.19 -14.33 -6.41
N GLY A 125 10.91 -14.66 -6.66
CA GLY A 125 10.04 -13.87 -7.50
C GLY A 125 10.28 -14.01 -9.01
N TYR A 126 11.13 -14.93 -9.46
CA TYR A 126 11.29 -15.24 -10.88
C TYR A 126 10.91 -16.70 -11.17
N VAL A 127 10.19 -16.91 -12.27
CA VAL A 127 9.83 -18.24 -12.77
C VAL A 127 10.10 -18.34 -14.26
N ILE A 128 10.42 -19.55 -14.71
CA ILE A 128 10.56 -19.86 -16.13
C ILE A 128 9.25 -20.50 -16.59
N VAL A 129 8.70 -19.99 -17.69
CA VAL A 129 7.48 -20.50 -18.29
C VAL A 129 7.78 -21.02 -19.68
N HIS A 130 7.45 -22.29 -19.91
CA HIS A 130 7.52 -22.92 -21.22
C HIS A 130 6.16 -22.85 -21.91
N ARG A 131 6.14 -22.35 -23.15
CA ARG A 131 4.96 -22.32 -24.01
C ARG A 131 5.32 -22.52 -25.47
N GLU A 132 4.69 -23.46 -26.16
CA GLU A 132 4.80 -23.61 -27.63
C GLU A 132 6.27 -23.62 -28.15
N GLY A 133 7.19 -24.20 -27.36
CA GLY A 133 8.63 -24.23 -27.67
C GLY A 133 9.41 -22.94 -27.37
N ASN A 134 8.75 -21.90 -26.85
CA ASN A 134 9.37 -20.68 -26.34
C ASN A 134 9.55 -20.76 -24.83
N ARG A 135 10.58 -20.06 -24.36
CA ARG A 135 10.93 -19.94 -22.95
C ARG A 135 10.84 -18.47 -22.55
N ASP A 136 9.97 -18.17 -21.60
CA ASP A 136 9.82 -16.82 -21.03
C ASP A 136 10.32 -16.81 -19.58
N ILE A 137 10.97 -15.73 -19.17
CA ILE A 137 11.23 -15.44 -17.76
C ILE A 137 10.19 -14.44 -17.27
N VAL A 138 9.49 -14.79 -16.20
CA VAL A 138 8.40 -13.99 -15.63
C VAL A 138 8.81 -13.45 -14.28
N ASP A 139 8.75 -12.13 -14.13
CA ASP A 139 8.93 -11.41 -12.88
C ASP A 139 7.59 -11.33 -12.12
N LEU A 140 7.60 -11.83 -10.89
CA LEU A 140 6.47 -11.88 -9.96
C LEU A 140 6.62 -10.90 -8.79
N ASN A 141 7.73 -10.16 -8.72
CA ASN A 141 8.00 -9.17 -7.67
C ASN A 141 7.10 -7.93 -7.79
N GLY A 142 6.51 -7.69 -8.97
CA GLY A 142 5.55 -6.62 -9.20
C GLY A 142 4.12 -6.93 -8.72
N PHE A 143 3.28 -5.90 -8.71
CA PHE A 143 1.84 -6.05 -8.43
C PHE A 143 1.15 -6.99 -9.44
N LYS A 144 1.64 -7.02 -10.69
CA LYS A 144 1.20 -7.92 -11.76
C LYS A 144 2.40 -8.71 -12.30
N PRO A 145 2.22 -9.99 -12.67
CA PRO A 145 3.25 -10.73 -13.39
C PRO A 145 3.64 -10.00 -14.68
N GLU A 146 4.93 -9.98 -14.98
CA GLU A 146 5.50 -9.33 -16.15
C GLU A 146 6.47 -10.27 -16.86
N ILE A 147 6.38 -10.35 -18.19
CA ILE A 147 7.30 -11.15 -19.01
C ILE A 147 8.49 -10.26 -19.31
N LEU A 148 9.69 -10.66 -18.88
CA LEU A 148 10.91 -9.89 -19.12
C LEU A 148 11.32 -9.95 -20.59
N ALA A 149 11.69 -8.80 -21.14
CA ALA A 149 12.27 -8.74 -22.48
C ALA A 149 13.72 -9.26 -22.46
N ALA A 150 14.20 -9.80 -23.59
CA ALA A 150 15.57 -10.29 -23.72
C ALA A 150 16.62 -9.23 -23.32
N SER A 151 16.38 -7.96 -23.65
CA SER A 151 17.24 -6.83 -23.27
C SER A 151 17.28 -6.55 -21.77
N GLU A 152 16.25 -6.94 -21.02
CA GLU A 152 16.20 -6.79 -19.55
C GLU A 152 16.92 -7.95 -18.88
N VAL A 153 16.76 -9.16 -19.41
CA VAL A 153 17.51 -10.35 -18.98
C VAL A 153 19.02 -10.15 -19.19
N GLU A 154 19.43 -9.60 -20.34
CA GLU A 154 20.85 -9.31 -20.64
C GLU A 154 21.49 -8.27 -19.71
N ARG A 155 20.68 -7.36 -19.17
CA ARG A 155 21.14 -6.34 -18.20
C ARG A 155 21.28 -6.91 -16.79
N HIS A 156 20.66 -8.05 -16.50
CA HIS A 156 20.78 -8.73 -15.23
C HIS A 156 21.85 -9.83 -15.30
N PRO A 157 23.04 -9.63 -14.69
CA PRO A 157 24.11 -10.62 -14.74
C PRO A 157 23.67 -11.99 -14.20
N ASP A 158 22.78 -11.99 -13.21
CA ASP A 158 22.26 -13.21 -12.56
C ASP A 158 21.20 -13.95 -13.39
N LEU A 159 20.41 -13.25 -14.21
CA LEU A 159 19.35 -13.85 -15.03
C LEU A 159 19.85 -14.30 -16.40
N LYS A 160 20.99 -13.76 -16.85
CA LYS A 160 21.61 -14.10 -18.15
C LYS A 160 22.05 -15.56 -18.22
N GLU A 161 22.36 -16.19 -17.09
CA GLU A 161 22.80 -17.58 -17.01
C GLU A 161 21.65 -18.59 -16.89
N LEU A 162 20.40 -18.11 -16.79
CA LEU A 162 19.20 -18.95 -16.82
C LEU A 162 18.80 -19.24 -18.25
#